data_AF-A0A934FBZ1-F1
#
_entry.id   AF-A0A934FBZ1-F1
#
_cell.length_a   1.000
_cell.length_b   1.000
_cell.length_c   1.000
_cell.angle_alpha   90.00
_cell.angle_beta   90.00
_cell.angle_gamma   90.00
#
_symmetry.space_group_name_H-M   'P 1'
#
loop_
_entity.id
_entity.type
_entity.pdbx_description
1 polymer ?
#
loop_
_entity_poly.entity_id
_entity_poly.type
_entity_poly.pdbx_seq_one_letter_code
_entity_poly.pdbx_strand_id
1 'polypeptide(L)'
;MNALNILIEQMAADISSQALRLDNVRLRLFLEWLNAHSSKVKAANEPEAQSLQPFQMDIAFIREGKMEEELTAGLRTWFESLPMKGMLGEYHLILDEIAWWRDLDSRRLTMILRSEAGK
;
A
#
# COMPACT_ATOMS: atom_id res chain seq x y z
N MET A 1 7.98 9.16 -22.60
CA MET A 1 7.62 8.26 -21.50
C MET A 1 8.67 7.16 -21.44
N ASN A 2 9.39 7.01 -20.32
CA ASN A 2 10.43 5.98 -20.16
C ASN A 2 9.77 4.64 -19.80
N ALA A 3 10.38 3.50 -20.20
CA ALA A 3 9.95 2.15 -19.83
C ALA A 3 9.77 1.97 -18.31
N LEU A 4 10.61 2.63 -17.50
CA LEU A 4 10.46 2.65 -16.04
C LEU A 4 9.13 3.27 -15.59
N ASN A 5 8.73 4.40 -16.19
CA ASN A 5 7.48 5.07 -15.81
C ASN A 5 6.27 4.22 -16.19
N ILE A 6 6.32 3.55 -17.35
CA ILE A 6 5.27 2.62 -17.78
C ILE A 6 5.13 1.46 -16.77
N LEU A 7 6.26 0.92 -16.30
CA LEU A 7 6.27 -0.13 -15.28
C LEU A 7 5.66 0.34 -13.96
N ILE A 8 6.04 1.53 -13.47
CA ILE A 8 5.49 2.11 -12.24
C ILE A 8 3.98 2.31 -12.36
N GLU A 9 3.50 2.82 -13.49
CA GLU A 9 2.06 3.00 -13.73
C GLU A 9 1.31 1.67 -13.74
N GLN A 10 1.87 0.64 -14.38
CA GLN A 10 1.29 -0.70 -14.39
C GLN A 10 1.23 -1.30 -12.99
N MET A 11 2.31 -1.17 -12.20
CA MET A 11 2.38 -1.68 -10.83
C MET A 11 1.38 -0.97 -9.91
N ALA A 12 1.29 0.36 -10.00
CA ALA A 12 0.36 1.14 -9.20
C ALA A 12 -1.10 0.81 -9.55
N ALA A 13 -1.43 0.72 -10.84
CA ALA A 13 -2.76 0.35 -11.30
C ALA A 13 -3.15 -1.07 -10.88
N ASP A 14 -2.22 -2.02 -10.97
CA ASP A 14 -2.44 -3.41 -10.57
C ASP A 14 -2.73 -3.54 -9.06
N ILE A 15 -1.88 -2.94 -8.22
CA ILE A 15 -2.09 -2.92 -6.77
C ILE A 15 -3.43 -2.26 -6.42
N SER A 16 -3.74 -1.11 -7.03
CA SER A 16 -5.02 -0.42 -6.78
C SER A 16 -6.21 -1.30 -7.13
N SER A 17 -6.20 -1.93 -8.31
CA SER A 17 -7.29 -2.80 -8.77
C SER A 17 -7.48 -4.01 -7.85
N GLN A 18 -6.39 -4.58 -7.33
CA GLN A 18 -6.46 -5.72 -6.41
C GLN A 18 -6.90 -5.32 -5.01
N ALA A 19 -6.37 -4.22 -4.47
CA ALA A 19 -6.75 -3.71 -3.15
C ALA A 19 -8.24 -3.35 -3.08
N LEU A 20 -8.79 -2.73 -4.12
CA LEU A 20 -10.21 -2.35 -4.17
C LEU A 20 -11.19 -3.54 -4.26
N ARG A 21 -10.69 -4.77 -4.44
CA ARG A 21 -11.51 -6.00 -4.33
C ARG A 21 -11.66 -6.49 -2.90
N LEU A 22 -10.89 -5.95 -1.95
CA LEU A 22 -11.07 -6.21 -0.54
C LEU A 22 -12.36 -5.54 -0.05
N ASP A 23 -13.05 -6.15 0.90
CA ASP A 23 -14.14 -5.44 1.58
C ASP A 23 -13.60 -4.27 2.40
N ASN A 24 -14.49 -3.33 2.74
CA ASN A 24 -14.12 -2.07 3.39
C ASN A 24 -13.27 -2.25 4.65
N VAL A 25 -13.47 -3.30 5.44
CA VAL A 25 -12.69 -3.54 6.67
C VAL A 25 -11.28 -3.97 6.32
N ARG A 26 -11.15 -4.98 5.44
CA ARG A 26 -9.85 -5.48 4.99
C ARG A 26 -9.05 -4.42 4.24
N LEU A 27 -9.73 -3.65 3.39
CA LEU A 27 -9.14 -2.53 2.65
C LEU A 27 -8.59 -1.46 3.59
N ARG A 28 -9.36 -1.09 4.62
CA ARG A 28 -8.90 -0.12 5.63
C ARG A 28 -7.62 -0.60 6.32
N LEU A 29 -7.61 -1.84 6.82
CA LEU A 29 -6.46 -2.42 7.50
C LEU A 29 -5.23 -2.53 6.60
N PHE A 30 -5.45 -2.91 5.33
CA PHE A 30 -4.40 -2.92 4.32
C PHE A 30 -3.78 -1.53 4.11
N LEU A 31 -4.60 -0.47 4.02
CA LEU A 31 -4.10 0.89 3.83
C LEU A 31 -3.37 1.43 5.08
N GLU A 32 -3.85 1.10 6.27
CA GLU A 32 -3.17 1.41 7.52
C GLU A 32 -1.79 0.73 7.57
N TRP A 33 -1.74 -0.55 7.19
CA TRP A 33 -0.49 -1.29 7.04
C TRP A 33 0.43 -0.64 6.01
N LEU A 34 -0.06 -0.23 4.84
CA LEU A 34 0.73 0.35 3.75
C LEU A 34 1.35 1.70 4.16
N ASN A 35 0.57 2.56 4.81
CA ASN A 35 1.04 3.83 5.40
C ASN A 35 2.17 3.56 6.43
N ALA A 36 1.99 2.58 7.32
CA ALA A 36 2.98 2.24 8.34
C ALA A 36 4.25 1.60 7.73
N HIS A 37 4.08 0.72 6.74
CA HIS A 37 5.16 0.00 6.07
C HIS A 37 6.06 0.95 5.28
N SER A 38 5.49 1.81 4.43
CA SER A 38 6.27 2.79 3.66
C SER A 38 7.06 3.77 4.54
N SER A 39 6.50 4.14 5.71
CA SER A 39 7.19 4.95 6.71
C SER A 39 8.41 4.23 7.31
N LYS A 40 8.30 2.91 7.55
CA LYS A 40 9.43 2.08 7.99
C LYS A 40 10.48 1.91 6.90
N VAL A 41 10.08 1.71 5.64
CA VAL A 41 11.00 1.62 4.50
C VAL A 41 11.83 2.91 4.40
N LYS A 42 11.23 4.08 4.60
CA LYS A 42 11.98 5.33 4.67
C LYS A 42 12.99 5.34 5.83
N ALA A 43 12.56 5.01 7.05
CA ALA A 43 13.43 5.02 8.23
C ALA A 43 14.59 4.01 8.15
N ALA A 44 14.38 2.84 7.55
CA ALA A 44 15.40 1.81 7.40
C ALA A 44 16.56 2.22 6.47
N ASN A 45 16.36 3.24 5.63
CA ASN A 45 17.32 3.68 4.62
C ASN A 45 17.93 5.06 4.95
N GLU A 46 17.96 5.48 6.22
CA GLU A 46 18.35 6.83 6.69
C GLU A 46 19.63 7.45 6.09
N PRO A 47 20.68 6.71 5.68
CA PRO A 47 21.81 7.31 4.94
C PRO A 47 21.46 7.80 3.52
N GLU A 48 20.48 7.16 2.86
CA GLU A 48 20.01 7.43 1.48
C GLU A 48 18.57 8.02 1.46
N ALA A 49 17.92 8.16 2.63
CA ALA A 49 16.49 8.46 2.76
C ALA A 49 16.06 9.91 2.48
N GLN A 50 17.00 10.82 2.17
CA GLN A 50 16.65 12.22 1.95
C GLN A 50 15.68 12.42 0.76
N SER A 51 15.68 11.50 -0.22
CA SER A 51 14.76 11.50 -1.36
C SER A 51 13.56 10.56 -1.22
N LEU A 52 13.52 9.69 -0.19
CA LEU A 52 12.42 8.74 0.00
C LEU A 52 11.17 9.45 0.55
N GLN A 53 10.05 9.26 -0.15
CA GLN A 53 8.73 9.77 0.25
C GLN A 53 7.89 8.60 0.74
N PRO A 54 7.36 8.61 1.99
CA PRO A 54 6.48 7.55 2.42
C PRO A 54 5.15 7.64 1.68
N PHE A 55 4.47 6.51 1.53
CA PHE A 55 3.09 6.49 1.07
C PHE A 55 2.22 7.17 2.14
N GLN A 56 1.39 8.11 1.71
CA GLN A 56 0.45 8.81 2.57
C GLN A 56 -0.91 8.85 1.88
N MET A 57 -1.88 8.21 2.51
CA MET A 57 -3.28 8.32 2.15
C MET A 57 -4.11 8.65 3.37
N ASP A 58 -5.00 9.63 3.22
CA ASP A 58 -5.99 9.96 4.24
C ASP A 58 -7.18 9.00 4.15
N ILE A 59 -7.11 7.96 4.98
CA ILE A 59 -8.12 6.90 5.08
C ILE A 59 -9.47 7.45 5.60
N ALA A 60 -9.48 8.61 6.26
CA ALA A 60 -10.73 9.24 6.74
C ALA A 60 -11.57 9.84 5.62
N PHE A 61 -10.99 10.04 4.42
CA PHE A 61 -11.65 10.69 3.28
C PHE A 61 -12.13 9.73 2.19
N ILE A 62 -12.23 8.43 2.45
CA ILE A 62 -12.72 7.43 1.50
C ILE A 62 -14.18 7.73 1.11
N ARG A 63 -14.36 8.58 0.09
CA ARG A 63 -15.60 8.74 -0.65
C ARG A 63 -15.51 7.88 -1.90
N GLU A 64 -16.48 6.98 -2.05
CA GLU A 64 -16.64 6.05 -3.17
C GLU A 64 -16.61 6.81 -4.50
N GLY A 65 -15.46 6.81 -5.18
CA GLY A 65 -15.29 7.43 -6.49
C GLY A 65 -13.89 7.96 -6.78
N LYS A 66 -13.14 8.41 -5.76
CA LYS A 66 -11.77 8.93 -5.95
C LYS A 66 -10.66 8.04 -5.37
N MET A 67 -11.05 7.00 -4.65
CA MET A 67 -10.12 6.13 -3.93
C MET A 67 -9.11 5.43 -4.85
N GLU A 68 -9.55 4.96 -6.01
CA GLU A 68 -8.66 4.30 -6.98
C GLU A 68 -7.59 5.26 -7.52
N GLU A 69 -8.00 6.47 -7.90
CA GLU A 69 -7.11 7.49 -8.43
C GLU A 69 -6.10 7.95 -7.37
N GLU A 70 -6.56 8.17 -6.13
CA GLU A 70 -5.70 8.58 -5.02
C GLU A 70 -4.72 7.47 -4.62
N LEU A 71 -5.18 6.20 -4.56
CA LEU A 71 -4.31 5.05 -4.29
C LEU A 71 -3.24 4.91 -5.36
N THR A 72 -3.65 4.96 -6.62
CA THR A 72 -2.75 4.84 -7.77
C THR A 72 -1.74 5.99 -7.77
N ALA A 73 -2.18 7.22 -7.51
CA ALA A 73 -1.29 8.38 -7.45
C ALA A 73 -0.29 8.31 -6.28
N GLY A 74 -0.74 7.88 -5.10
CA GLY A 74 0.12 7.68 -3.94
C GLY A 74 1.16 6.60 -4.17
N LEU A 75 0.75 5.45 -4.72
CA LEU A 75 1.64 4.34 -5.06
C LEU A 75 2.66 4.73 -6.11
N ARG A 76 2.25 5.43 -7.17
CA ARG A 76 3.15 5.96 -8.20
C ARG A 76 4.23 6.84 -7.56
N THR A 77 3.82 7.81 -6.76
CA THR A 77 4.74 8.74 -6.09
C THR A 77 5.72 8.00 -5.18
N TRP A 78 5.25 6.99 -4.45
CA TRP A 78 6.12 6.19 -3.60
C TRP A 78 7.11 5.35 -4.40
N PHE A 79 6.66 4.63 -5.44
CA PHE A 79 7.52 3.82 -6.29
C PHE A 79 8.57 4.65 -7.04
N GLU A 80 8.22 5.87 -7.49
CA GLU A 80 9.17 6.81 -8.10
C GLU A 80 10.31 7.22 -7.14
N SER A 81 10.06 7.18 -5.83
CA SER A 81 11.10 7.47 -4.83
C SER A 81 12.05 6.30 -4.59
N LEU A 82 11.65 5.07 -4.93
CA LEU A 82 12.41 3.86 -4.60
C LEU A 82 13.48 3.52 -5.66
N PRO A 83 14.64 2.96 -5.26
CA PRO A 83 15.56 2.34 -6.20
C PRO A 83 14.89 1.15 -6.92
N MET A 84 15.22 0.94 -8.20
CA MET A 84 14.61 -0.09 -9.06
C MET A 84 14.52 -1.48 -8.42
N LYS A 85 15.59 -1.94 -7.73
CA LYS A 85 15.61 -3.24 -7.06
C LYS A 85 14.66 -3.28 -5.85
N GLY A 86 14.58 -2.19 -5.09
CA GLY A 86 13.66 -2.05 -3.97
C GLY A 86 12.21 -2.02 -4.46
N MET A 87 11.94 -1.25 -5.51
CA MET A 87 10.62 -1.10 -6.13
C MET A 87 9.97 -2.45 -6.50
N LEU A 88 10.71 -3.35 -7.16
CA LEU A 88 10.19 -4.68 -7.50
C LEU A 88 9.95 -5.54 -6.26
N GLY A 89 10.81 -5.44 -5.23
CA GLY A 89 10.60 -6.15 -3.98
C GLY A 89 9.33 -5.70 -3.26
N GLU A 90 9.13 -4.39 -3.17
CA GLU A 90 7.94 -3.79 -2.57
C GLU A 90 6.66 -4.18 -3.33
N TYR A 91 6.70 -4.21 -4.66
CA TYR A 91 5.57 -4.65 -5.49
C TYR A 91 5.07 -6.05 -5.10
N HIS A 92 5.98 -7.04 -5.06
CA HIS A 92 5.61 -8.41 -4.72
C HIS A 92 5.11 -8.51 -3.28
N LEU A 93 5.76 -7.82 -2.35
CA LEU A 93 5.38 -7.81 -0.94
C LEU A 93 3.97 -7.25 -0.74
N ILE A 94 3.62 -6.16 -1.44
CA ILE A 94 2.28 -5.58 -1.37
C ILE A 94 1.22 -6.53 -1.95
N LEU A 95 1.53 -7.20 -3.06
CA LEU A 95 0.62 -8.20 -3.64
C LEU A 95 0.39 -9.39 -2.71
N ASP A 96 1.46 -9.88 -2.07
CA ASP A 96 1.37 -10.95 -1.07
C ASP A 96 0.52 -10.51 0.14
N GLU A 97 0.67 -9.26 0.59
CA GLU A 97 -0.14 -8.70 1.66
C GLU A 97 -1.62 -8.59 1.27
N ILE A 98 -1.93 -8.13 0.05
CA ILE A 98 -3.31 -8.09 -0.46
C ILE A 98 -3.91 -9.50 -0.52
N ALA A 99 -3.15 -10.48 -1.02
CA ALA A 99 -3.58 -11.87 -1.07
C ALA A 99 -3.84 -12.41 0.35
N TRP A 100 -2.96 -12.10 1.30
CA TRP A 100 -3.13 -12.48 2.70
C TRP A 100 -4.41 -11.89 3.31
N TRP A 101 -4.69 -10.60 3.10
CA TRP A 101 -5.93 -9.97 3.59
C TRP A 101 -7.17 -10.59 2.96
N ARG A 102 -7.15 -10.81 1.64
CA ARG A 102 -8.24 -11.44 0.90
C ARG A 102 -8.55 -12.84 1.44
N ASP A 103 -7.53 -13.63 1.69
CA ASP A 103 -7.65 -15.04 2.06
C ASP A 103 -7.75 -15.24 3.59
N LEU A 104 -7.66 -14.16 4.37
CA LEU A 104 -7.81 -14.16 5.83
C LEU A 104 -9.23 -14.58 6.24
N ASP A 105 -9.34 -15.65 7.02
CA ASP A 105 -10.62 -16.11 7.53
C ASP A 105 -11.24 -15.13 8.54
N SER A 106 -12.58 -15.12 8.61
CA SER A 106 -13.33 -14.18 9.44
C SER A 106 -13.05 -14.30 10.93
N ARG A 107 -12.63 -15.47 11.42
CA ARG A 107 -12.31 -15.68 12.85
C ARG A 107 -11.01 -14.98 13.19
N ARG A 108 -9.98 -15.11 12.37
CA ARG A 108 -8.71 -14.38 12.53
C ARG A 108 -8.90 -12.88 12.37
N LEU A 109 -9.70 -12.45 11.38
CA LEU A 109 -10.05 -11.04 11.23
C LEU A 109 -10.70 -10.47 12.51
N THR A 110 -11.62 -11.20 13.12
CA THR A 110 -12.25 -10.80 14.38
C THR A 110 -11.25 -10.67 15.53
N MET A 111 -10.24 -11.55 15.59
CA MET A 111 -9.19 -11.48 16.61
C MET A 111 -8.32 -10.23 16.42
N ILE A 112 -7.96 -9.88 15.19
CA ILE A 112 -7.18 -8.68 14.87
C ILE A 112 -7.96 -7.43 15.32
N LEU A 113 -9.22 -7.30 14.89
CA LEU A 113 -10.06 -6.16 15.25
C LEU A 113 -10.24 -5.99 16.76
N ARG A 114 -10.36 -7.10 17.52
CA ARG A 114 -10.43 -7.06 18.98
C ARG A 114 -9.13 -6.60 19.62
N SER A 115 -7.99 -6.98 19.06
CA SER A 115 -6.68 -6.55 19.55
C SER A 115 -6.41 -5.05 19.29
N GLU A 116 -7.03 -4.49 18.26
CA GLU A 116 -6.96 -3.06 17.94
C GLU A 116 -7.89 -2.22 18.80
N ALA A 117 -9.10 -2.72 19.11
CA ALA A 117 -10.07 -2.02 19.97
C ALA A 117 -9.64 -1.93 21.45
N GLY A 118 -8.59 -2.66 21.85
CA GLY A 118 -8.03 -2.64 23.20
C GLY A 118 -6.80 -1.72 23.36
N LYS A 119 -6.40 -1.00 22.31
CA LYS A 119 -5.33 0.02 22.34
C LYS A 119 -5.93 1.41 22.54
#